data_AF-A0A1H3KRL4-F1
#
_entry.id   AF-A0A1H3KRL4-F1
#
_cell.length_a   1.000
_cell.length_b   1.000
_cell.length_c   1.000
_cell.angle_alpha   90.00
_cell.angle_beta   90.00
_cell.angle_gamma   90.00
#
_symmetry.space_group_name_H-M   'P 1'
#
loop_
_entity.id
_entity.type
_entity.pdbx_description
1 polymer ?
#
loop_
_entity_poly.entity_id
_entity_poly.type
_entity_poly.pdbx_seq_one_letter_code
_entity_poly.pdbx_strand_id
1 'polypeptide(L)' 'MITELKLSHESTQVEAGSPRRVTCELTAIAMADLAEQVLSMGIDRHVRLTGFLARKNRMNDQLILHICEAALV' A
#
# COMPACT_ATOMS: atom_id res chain seq x y z
N MET A 1 15.14 -1.76 10.15
CA MET A 1 14.58 -0.47 9.69
C MET A 1 13.08 -0.63 9.47
N ILE A 2 12.28 0.42 9.68
CA ILE A 2 10.85 0.45 9.34
C ILE A 2 10.60 1.77 8.61
N THR A 3 9.82 1.73 7.54
CA THR A 3 9.38 2.94 6.82
C THR A 3 7.88 2.91 6.61
N GLU A 4 7.24 4.07 6.77
CA GLU A 4 5.81 4.26 6.54
C GLU A 4 5.62 5.01 5.21
N LEU A 5 4.63 4.57 4.43
CA LEU A 5 4.31 5.08 3.10
C LEU A 5 2.86 5.51 3.06
N LYS A 6 2.57 6.53 2.25
CA LYS A 6 1.21 6.87 1.85
C LYS A 6 1.03 6.51 0.38
N LEU A 7 0.04 5.69 0.09
CA LEU A 7 -0.29 5.24 -1.26
C LEU A 7 -1.56 5.93 -1.71
N SER A 8 -1.54 6.44 -2.94
CA SER A 8 -2.75 6.82 -3.66
C SER A 8 -3.08 5.69 -4.63
N HIS A 9 -4.28 5.15 -4.52
CA HIS A 9 -4.81 4.15 -5.44
C HIS A 9 -5.97 4.74 -6.23
N GLU A 10 -5.91 4.62 -7.54
CA GLU A 10 -7.00 4.91 -8.44
C GLU A 10 -7.14 3.79 -9.48
N SER A 11 -8.36 3.28 -9.66
CA SER A 11 -8.65 2.26 -10.66
C SER A 11 -10.14 2.20 -11.04
N THR A 12 -10.47 1.33 -11.98
CA THR A 12 -11.85 0.89 -12.22
C THR A 12 -11.93 -0.62 -11.96
N GLN A 13 -12.89 -1.02 -11.13
CA GLN A 13 -13.17 -2.41 -10.80
C GLN A 13 -14.55 -2.82 -11.32
N VAL A 14 -14.81 -4.12 -11.43
CA VAL A 14 -16.16 -4.64 -11.71
C VAL A 14 -16.78 -5.10 -10.39
N GLU A 15 -17.90 -4.51 -10.00
CA GLU A 15 -18.65 -4.83 -8.79
C GLU A 15 -20.09 -5.19 -9.18
N ALA A 16 -20.53 -6.41 -8.85
CA ALA A 16 -21.84 -6.95 -9.26
C ALA A 16 -22.15 -6.80 -10.77
N GLY A 17 -21.13 -7.01 -11.61
CA GLY A 17 -21.24 -6.93 -13.07
C GLY A 17 -21.20 -5.51 -13.66
N SER A 18 -21.06 -4.48 -12.82
CA SER A 18 -20.99 -3.07 -13.28
C SER A 18 -19.61 -2.46 -13.00
N PRO A 19 -19.08 -1.60 -13.90
CA PRO A 19 -17.84 -0.90 -13.66
C PRO A 19 -18.01 0.16 -12.57
N ARG A 20 -17.03 0.25 -11.67
CA ARG A 20 -17.00 1.20 -10.56
C ARG A 20 -15.62 1.83 -10.43
N ARG A 21 -15.57 3.16 -10.42
CA ARG A 21 -14.35 3.90 -10.10
C ARG A 21 -14.03 3.72 -8.63
N VAL A 22 -12.80 3.36 -8.33
CA VAL A 22 -12.27 3.17 -6.98
C VAL A 22 -11.13 4.12 -6.75
N THR A 23 -11.22 4.91 -5.69
CA THR A 23 -10.13 5.75 -5.20
C THR A 23 -9.91 5.46 -3.73
N CYS A 24 -8.66 5.37 -3.30
CA CYS A 24 -8.31 5.08 -1.92
C CYS A 24 -6.95 5.68 -1.59
N GLU A 25 -6.84 6.34 -0.44
CA GLU A 25 -5.57 6.61 0.19
C GLU A 25 -5.34 5.58 1.30
N LEU A 26 -4.16 4.95 1.30
CA LEU A 26 -3.82 3.93 2.28
C LEU A 26 -2.41 4.13 2.82
N THR A 27 -2.26 3.94 4.12
CA THR A 27 -0.96 3.84 4.77
C THR A 27 -0.41 2.43 4.61
N ALA A 28 0.87 2.31 4.23
CA ALA A 28 1.58 1.05 4.17
C ALA A 28 2.88 1.10 4.98
N ILE A 29 3.40 -0.05 5.38
CA ILE A 29 4.62 -0.18 6.15
C ILE A 29 5.51 -1.28 5.57
N ALA A 30 6.79 -0.98 5.39
CA ALA A 30 7.81 -1.94 5.01
C ALA A 30 8.86 -2.07 6.12
N MET A 31 9.43 -3.27 6.27
CA MET A 31 10.36 -3.61 7.33
C MET A 31 11.62 -4.26 6.76
N ALA A 32 12.74 -4.09 7.47
CA ALA A 32 14.05 -4.63 7.10
C ALA A 32 14.41 -4.29 5.64
N ASP A 33 14.89 -5.25 4.86
CA ASP A 33 15.37 -5.06 3.48
C ASP A 33 14.29 -4.45 2.57
N LEU A 34 13.02 -4.75 2.84
CA LEU A 34 11.90 -4.20 2.07
C LEU A 34 11.72 -2.69 2.32
N ALA A 35 12.09 -2.19 3.50
CA ALA A 35 12.05 -0.76 3.79
C ALA A 35 13.06 -0.01 2.92
N GLU A 36 14.27 -0.54 2.77
CA GLU A 36 15.31 0.03 1.91
C GLU A 36 14.91 -0.06 0.43
N GLN A 37 14.38 -1.20 0.00
CA GLN A 37 13.92 -1.40 -1.37
C GLN A 37 12.86 -0.35 -1.74
N VAL A 38 11.84 -0.17 -0.91
CA VAL A 38 10.75 0.78 -1.21
C VAL A 38 11.24 2.23 -1.16
N LEU A 39 12.14 2.58 -0.23
CA LEU A 39 12.75 3.92 -0.23
C LEU A 39 13.53 4.20 -1.52
N SER A 40 14.21 3.18 -2.07
CA SER A 40 14.96 3.32 -3.32
C SER A 40 14.07 3.52 -4.55
N MET A 41 12.80 3.13 -4.49
CA MET A 41 11.84 3.35 -5.59
C MET A 41 11.51 4.84 -5.78
N GLY A 42 11.58 5.65 -4.72
CA GLY A 42 11.27 7.08 -4.75
C GLY A 42 9.78 7.41 -4.65
N ILE A 43 9.48 8.70 -4.59
CA ILE A 43 8.10 9.25 -4.46
C ILE A 43 7.48 9.41 -5.87
N ASP A 44 6.15 9.44 -5.94
CA ASP A 44 5.37 9.62 -7.18
C ASP A 44 5.66 8.57 -8.25
N ARG A 45 6.01 7.36 -7.83
CA ARG A 45 6.15 6.19 -8.70
C ARG A 45 4.94 5.28 -8.60
N HIS A 46 4.60 4.68 -9.72
CA HIS A 46 3.63 3.59 -9.76
C HIS A 46 4.30 2.32 -9.27
N VAL A 47 3.65 1.67 -8.31
CA VAL A 47 4.18 0.47 -7.65
C VAL A 47 3.10 -0.61 -7.60
N ARG A 48 3.56 -1.86 -7.60
CA ARG A 48 2.76 -3.02 -7.23
C ARG A 48 3.28 -3.51 -5.89
N LEU A 49 2.40 -3.54 -4.90
CA LEU A 49 2.71 -3.96 -3.54
C LEU A 49 1.77 -5.10 -3.16
N THR A 50 2.33 -6.13 -2.53
CA THR A 50 1.57 -7.29 -2.02
C THR A 50 1.88 -7.46 -0.55
N GLY A 51 0.89 -7.87 0.24
CA GLY A 51 1.06 -8.09 1.68
C GLY A 51 -0.26 -8.35 2.39
N PHE A 52 -0.37 -7.91 3.65
CA PHE A 52 -1.57 -8.12 4.47
C PHE A 52 -2.03 -6.86 5.19
N LEU A 53 -3.32 -6.78 5.52
CA LEU A 53 -3.91 -5.67 6.26
C LEU A 53 -3.89 -5.91 7.76
N ALA A 54 -3.56 -4.89 8.54
CA ALA A 54 -3.64 -4.90 9.99
C ALA A 54 -4.14 -3.55 10.52
N ARG A 55 -4.59 -3.50 11.77
CA ARG A 55 -4.80 -2.21 12.46
C ARG A 55 -3.46 -1.53 12.68
N LYS A 56 -3.41 -0.21 12.53
CA LYS A 56 -2.18 0.58 12.74
C LYS A 56 -1.57 0.32 14.11
N ASN A 57 -2.40 0.24 15.14
CA ASN A 57 -2.01 -0.21 16.48
C ASN A 57 -3.27 -0.55 17.31
N ARG A 58 -3.08 -0.97 18.57
CA ARG A 58 -4.17 -1.35 19.48
C ARG A 58 -5.24 -0.27 19.70
N MET A 59 -4.88 1.00 19.54
CA MET A 59 -5.74 2.16 19.81
C MET A 59 -6.27 2.82 18.53
N ASN A 60 -5.83 2.40 17.34
CA ASN A 60 -6.17 3.01 16.07
C ASN A 60 -6.64 1.94 15.07
N ASP A 61 -7.94 2.02 14.73
CA ASP A 61 -8.63 1.08 13.86
C ASP A 61 -8.38 1.33 12.36
N GLN A 62 -7.57 2.33 12.02
CA GLN A 62 -7.09 2.54 10.66
C GLN A 62 -6.37 1.28 10.17
N LEU A 63 -6.83 0.75 9.04
CA LEU A 63 -6.16 -0.34 8.35
C LEU A 63 -4.89 0.19 7.67
N ILE A 64 -3.80 -0.55 7.83
CA ILE A 64 -2.54 -0.32 7.14
C ILE A 64 -2.13 -1.60 6.39
N LEU A 65 -1.45 -1.43 5.26
CA LEU A 65 -0.84 -2.54 4.52
C LEU A 65 0.56 -2.81 5.05
N HIS A 66 0.80 -4.00 5.60
CA HIS A 66 2.15 -4.51 5.80
C HIS A 66 2.64 -5.12 4.49
N ILE A 67 3.68 -4.53 3.92
CA ILE A 67 4.23 -4.93 2.62
C ILE A 67 5.09 -6.19 2.81
N CYS A 68 4.90 -7.17 1.95
CA CYS A 68 5.71 -8.38 1.84
C CYS A 68 6.51 -8.42 0.53
N GLU A 69 5.97 -7.84 -0.55
CA GLU A 69 6.63 -7.75 -1.86
C GLU A 69 6.39 -6.38 -2.48
N ALA A 70 7.39 -5.87 -3.20
CA ALA A 70 7.30 -4.58 -3.88
C ALA A 70 7.99 -4.62 -5.24
N ALA A 71 7.35 -4.01 -6.25
CA ALA A 71 7.91 -3.79 -7.58
C ALA A 71 7.44 -2.45 -8.17
N LEU A 72 8.26 -1.84 -9.02
CA LEU A 72 7.84 -0.74 -9.88
C LEU A 72 6.92 -1.25 -11.01
N VAL A 73 6.02 -0.39 -11.48
CA VAL A 73 5.12 -0.65 -12.63
C VAL A 73 5.53 0.21 -13.82
#